data_AF-A0A938DFL4-F1
#
_entry.id   AF-A0A938DFL4-F1
#
_cell.length_a   1.000
_cell.length_b   1.000
_cell.length_c   1.000
_cell.angle_alpha   90.00
_cell.angle_beta   90.00
_cell.angle_gamma   90.00
#
_symmetry.space_group_name_H-M   'P 1'
#
loop_
_entity.id
_entity.type
_entity.pdbx_description
1 polymer ?
#
loop_
_entity_poly.entity_id
_entity_poly.type
_entity_poly.pdbx_seq_one_letter_code
_entity_poly.pdbx_strand_id
1 'polypeptide(L)'
;MAPASGANFPPLLIFPFDRTRKRRRPMAVAAELALPKPPLQSQCLKLFGNPSEKGWGAKNLEYVSPPFAMKMGDITISRVKINKLAAPALRAAFNDIWEACGKNQAAVARVHADRFSGDWVVRPIRGGSTPSMHSFALAIDLDAGSNPLGALETFFMPGSLVVKCFEQRGFIWGGRWKGRRDAMHFQYVRVG
;
A
#
# COMPACT_ATOMS: atom_id res chain seq x y z
N MET A 1 56.70 -44.09 2.92
CA MET A 1 55.98 -42.80 2.85
C MET A 1 55.30 -42.71 1.50
N ALA A 2 53.97 -42.68 1.47
CA ALA A 2 53.15 -42.16 0.36
C ALA A 2 52.67 -40.74 0.78
N PRO A 3 52.22 -39.83 -0.11
CA PRO A 3 51.03 -40.09 -0.94
C PRO A 3 50.98 -39.50 -2.38
N ALA A 4 50.02 -40.06 -3.14
CA ALA A 4 49.06 -39.46 -4.09
C ALA A 4 49.56 -38.60 -5.28
N SER A 5 49.41 -39.05 -6.53
CA SER A 5 48.16 -39.08 -7.34
C SER A 5 47.80 -37.72 -7.95
N GLY A 6 47.80 -37.67 -9.29
CA GLY A 6 47.51 -36.48 -10.10
C GLY A 6 46.10 -35.92 -9.90
N ALA A 7 46.01 -34.59 -9.98
CA ALA A 7 44.76 -33.87 -10.04
C ALA A 7 44.36 -33.68 -11.52
N ASN A 8 43.43 -34.52 -11.96
CA ASN A 8 42.71 -34.40 -13.22
C ASN A 8 41.63 -33.32 -13.00
N PHE A 9 41.75 -32.15 -13.62
CA PHE A 9 40.69 -31.14 -13.56
C PHE A 9 39.55 -31.56 -14.50
N PRO A 10 38.29 -31.67 -14.04
CA PRO A 10 37.18 -31.94 -14.93
C PRO A 10 36.95 -30.74 -15.87
N PRO A 11 36.49 -30.96 -17.11
CA PRO A 11 36.17 -29.88 -18.01
C PRO A 11 35.02 -29.04 -17.43
N LEU A 12 35.08 -27.72 -17.64
CA LEU A 12 33.96 -26.82 -17.34
C LEU A 12 32.70 -27.37 -18.02
N LEU A 13 31.72 -27.79 -17.21
CA LEU A 13 30.36 -27.99 -17.66
C LEU A 13 29.80 -26.65 -18.12
N ILE A 14 29.86 -26.41 -19.43
CA ILE A 14 29.03 -25.41 -20.08
C ILE A 14 27.59 -25.90 -19.92
N PHE A 15 26.88 -25.38 -18.92
CA PHE A 15 25.45 -25.62 -18.79
C PHE A 15 24.77 -25.16 -20.08
N PRO A 16 23.98 -26.01 -20.75
CA PRO A 16 23.25 -25.59 -21.93
C PRO A 16 22.34 -24.43 -21.54
N PHE A 17 22.39 -23.36 -22.33
CA PHE A 17 21.47 -22.24 -22.24
C PHE A 17 20.06 -22.78 -22.47
N ASP A 18 19.35 -23.00 -21.36
CA ASP A 18 17.98 -23.49 -21.36
C ASP A 18 17.05 -22.43 -21.98
N ARG A 19 16.72 -22.62 -23.26
CA ARG A 19 15.76 -21.80 -24.03
C ARG A 19 14.32 -21.97 -23.53
N THR A 20 14.05 -22.81 -22.53
CA THR A 20 12.69 -23.06 -22.00
C THR A 20 12.33 -22.22 -20.79
N ARG A 21 13.19 -21.28 -20.36
CA ARG A 21 12.78 -20.25 -19.39
C ARG A 21 11.70 -19.39 -20.02
N LYS A 22 10.43 -19.82 -19.90
CA LYS A 22 9.24 -19.01 -20.16
C LYS A 22 9.53 -17.67 -19.51
N ARG A 23 9.71 -16.63 -20.33
CA ARG A 23 9.79 -15.25 -19.87
C ARG A 23 8.70 -15.11 -18.82
N ARG A 24 9.06 -14.83 -17.57
CA ARG A 24 8.06 -14.53 -16.54
C ARG A 24 7.18 -13.48 -17.18
N ARG A 25 5.91 -13.84 -17.43
CA ARG A 25 4.95 -12.90 -17.97
C ARG A 25 5.05 -11.67 -17.07
N PRO A 26 5.17 -10.44 -17.59
CA PRO A 26 4.89 -9.29 -16.75
C PRO A 26 3.56 -9.59 -16.06
N MET A 27 3.48 -9.38 -14.74
CA MET A 27 2.21 -9.51 -14.01
C MET A 27 1.15 -8.92 -14.93
N ALA A 28 0.13 -9.71 -15.26
CA ALA A 28 -0.96 -9.22 -16.08
C ALA A 28 -1.46 -7.96 -15.38
N VAL A 29 -1.11 -6.80 -15.91
CA VAL A 29 -1.56 -5.52 -15.40
C VAL A 29 -3.04 -5.60 -15.65
N ALA A 30 -3.81 -5.84 -14.57
CA ALA A 30 -5.26 -5.77 -14.62
C ALA A 30 -5.62 -4.52 -15.42
N ALA A 31 -6.44 -4.70 -16.46
CA ALA A 31 -6.80 -3.67 -17.43
C ALA A 31 -6.83 -2.30 -16.77
N GLU A 32 -6.09 -1.34 -17.33
CA GLU A 32 -5.86 -0.02 -16.75
C GLU A 32 -7.21 0.68 -16.53
N LEU A 33 -7.78 0.46 -15.35
CA LEU A 33 -9.03 1.07 -14.94
C LEU A 33 -8.77 2.57 -14.99
N ALA A 34 -9.63 3.32 -15.70
CA ALA A 34 -9.56 4.78 -15.71
C ALA A 34 -9.87 5.30 -14.30
N LEU A 35 -8.84 5.37 -13.45
CA LEU A 35 -8.96 5.78 -12.07
C LEU A 35 -9.16 7.31 -12.00
N PRO A 36 -10.03 7.81 -11.11
CA PRO A 36 -10.18 9.24 -10.92
C PRO A 36 -8.85 9.86 -10.50
N LYS A 37 -8.48 11.00 -11.08
CA LYS A 37 -7.23 11.68 -10.71
C LYS A 37 -7.30 12.17 -9.25
N PRO A 38 -6.28 11.91 -8.41
CA PRO A 38 -6.21 12.45 -7.05
C PRO A 38 -6.27 14.00 -7.04
N PRO A 39 -7.19 14.62 -6.28
CA PRO A 39 -7.25 16.06 -6.14
C PRO A 39 -6.09 16.57 -5.28
N LEU A 40 -5.92 17.88 -5.20
CA LEU A 40 -5.03 18.52 -4.23
C LEU A 40 -5.66 18.50 -2.83
N GLN A 41 -4.84 18.46 -1.78
CA GLN A 41 -5.31 18.59 -0.40
C GLN A 41 -6.09 19.89 -0.20
N SER A 42 -5.62 20.98 -0.80
CA SER A 42 -6.29 22.30 -0.78
C SER A 42 -7.69 22.30 -1.41
N GLN A 43 -8.01 21.31 -2.27
CA GLN A 43 -9.31 21.23 -2.94
C GLN A 43 -10.36 20.43 -2.16
N CYS A 44 -9.96 19.64 -1.16
CA CYS A 44 -10.85 18.70 -0.48
C CYS A 44 -12.07 19.37 0.17
N LEU A 45 -11.87 20.52 0.83
CA LEU A 45 -12.98 21.24 1.47
C LEU A 45 -14.01 21.71 0.44
N LYS A 46 -13.56 22.20 -0.72
CA LYS A 46 -14.43 22.65 -1.81
C LYS A 46 -15.16 21.48 -2.47
N LEU A 47 -14.47 20.35 -2.66
CA LEU A 47 -15.02 19.18 -3.36
C LEU A 47 -16.01 18.40 -2.50
N PHE A 48 -15.72 18.23 -1.22
CA PHE A 48 -16.46 17.31 -0.36
C PHE A 48 -17.27 18.03 0.73
N GLY A 49 -17.04 19.32 0.97
CA GLY A 49 -17.62 20.05 2.10
C GLY A 49 -16.91 19.78 3.41
N ASN A 50 -17.44 20.32 4.51
CA ASN A 50 -16.84 20.17 5.84
C ASN A 50 -17.10 18.77 6.41
N PRO A 51 -16.06 17.97 6.70
CA PRO A 51 -16.22 16.59 7.18
C PRO A 51 -16.83 16.47 8.57
N SER A 52 -16.91 17.57 9.34
CA SER A 52 -17.58 17.62 10.64
C SER A 52 -19.11 17.79 10.53
N GLU A 53 -19.64 18.04 9.34
CA GLU A 53 -21.10 18.23 9.16
C GLU A 53 -21.88 16.92 9.33
N LYS A 54 -23.07 17.03 9.93
CA LYS A 54 -23.99 15.90 10.08
C LYS A 54 -24.35 15.33 8.71
N GLY A 55 -24.24 14.01 8.57
CA GLY A 55 -24.57 13.30 7.32
C GLY A 55 -23.47 13.33 6.24
N TRP A 56 -22.37 14.05 6.48
CA TRP A 56 -21.25 14.11 5.53
C TRP A 56 -20.72 12.72 5.16
N GLY A 57 -20.56 11.84 6.16
CA GLY A 57 -20.08 10.47 5.94
C GLY A 57 -21.00 9.64 5.03
N ALA A 58 -22.31 9.73 5.23
CA ALA A 58 -23.28 8.99 4.40
C ALA A 58 -23.27 9.46 2.93
N LYS A 59 -23.02 10.75 2.71
CA LYS A 59 -22.94 11.33 1.37
C LYS A 59 -21.67 10.89 0.63
N ASN A 60 -20.52 10.93 1.30
CA ASN A 60 -19.21 10.86 0.64
C ASN A 60 -18.51 9.50 0.72
N LEU A 61 -18.91 8.63 1.65
CA LEU A 61 -18.16 7.42 1.96
C LEU A 61 -18.82 6.16 1.41
N GLU A 62 -17.99 5.16 1.16
CA GLU A 62 -18.39 3.79 0.91
C GLU A 62 -17.43 2.81 1.60
N TYR A 63 -17.72 1.52 1.47
CA TYR A 63 -16.90 0.45 2.04
C TYR A 63 -16.23 -0.36 0.94
N VAL A 64 -14.93 -0.61 1.10
CA VAL A 64 -14.15 -1.52 0.27
C VAL A 64 -13.79 -2.76 1.10
N SER A 65 -14.16 -3.93 0.62
CA SER A 65 -13.72 -5.20 1.19
C SER A 65 -12.40 -5.62 0.55
N PRO A 66 -11.31 -5.79 1.33
CA PRO A 66 -10.07 -6.37 0.83
C PRO A 66 -10.29 -7.86 0.47
N PRO A 67 -9.55 -8.40 -0.52
CA PRO A 67 -9.61 -9.81 -0.90
C PRO A 67 -8.81 -10.73 0.05
N PHE A 68 -8.21 -10.17 1.11
CA PHE A 68 -7.49 -10.87 2.17
C PHE A 68 -7.99 -10.39 3.54
N ALA A 69 -7.82 -11.21 4.57
CA ALA A 69 -8.19 -10.83 5.92
C ALA A 69 -7.25 -9.73 6.43
N MET A 70 -7.82 -8.69 7.03
CA MET A 70 -7.09 -7.64 7.73
C MET A 70 -7.41 -7.69 9.23
N LYS A 71 -6.51 -7.15 10.05
CA LYS A 71 -6.65 -7.10 11.50
C LYS A 71 -6.11 -5.80 12.09
N MET A 72 -6.65 -5.40 13.23
CA MET A 72 -6.16 -4.32 14.08
C MET A 72 -6.08 -4.86 15.51
N GLY A 73 -4.89 -5.26 15.95
CA GLY A 73 -4.74 -6.11 17.13
C GLY A 73 -5.50 -7.43 16.94
N ASP A 74 -6.38 -7.75 17.88
CA ASP A 74 -7.22 -8.96 17.84
C ASP A 74 -8.52 -8.77 17.05
N ILE A 75 -8.79 -7.55 16.56
CA ILE A 75 -10.02 -7.23 15.84
C ILE A 75 -9.84 -7.54 14.36
N THR A 76 -10.73 -8.37 13.80
CA THR A 76 -10.79 -8.61 12.35
C THR A 76 -11.46 -7.44 11.64
N ILE A 77 -10.83 -6.97 10.56
CA ILE A 77 -11.31 -5.89 9.70
C ILE A 77 -11.78 -6.48 8.37
N SER A 78 -13.09 -6.47 8.13
CA SER A 78 -13.71 -7.02 6.92
C SER A 78 -13.98 -5.99 5.82
N ARG A 79 -13.91 -4.69 6.17
CA ARG A 79 -14.15 -3.58 5.26
C ARG A 79 -13.44 -2.33 5.74
N VAL A 80 -12.92 -1.57 4.79
CA VAL A 80 -12.30 -0.26 5.00
C VAL A 80 -13.26 0.82 4.48
N LYS A 81 -13.49 1.86 5.27
CA LYS A 81 -14.28 3.01 4.88
C LYS A 81 -13.40 4.01 4.13
N ILE A 82 -13.82 4.41 2.94
CA ILE A 82 -13.07 5.36 2.12
C ILE A 82 -14.03 6.27 1.36
N ASN A 83 -13.55 7.44 0.95
CA ASN A 83 -14.26 8.32 0.03
C ASN A 83 -14.55 7.60 -1.29
N LYS A 84 -15.77 7.76 -1.81
CA LYS A 84 -16.20 7.16 -3.09
C LYS A 84 -15.25 7.45 -4.25
N LEU A 85 -14.60 8.61 -4.25
CA LEU A 85 -13.60 8.97 -5.25
C LEU A 85 -12.39 8.01 -5.27
N ALA A 86 -11.95 7.58 -4.10
CA ALA A 86 -10.73 6.77 -3.93
C ALA A 86 -11.01 5.26 -3.82
N ALA A 87 -12.27 4.85 -3.67
CA ALA A 87 -12.64 3.45 -3.52
C ALA A 87 -12.21 2.55 -4.69
N PRO A 88 -12.32 2.95 -5.97
CA PRO A 88 -11.82 2.14 -7.08
C PRO A 88 -10.31 1.90 -6.99
N ALA A 89 -9.55 2.93 -6.61
CA ALA A 89 -8.10 2.84 -6.46
C ALA A 89 -7.70 1.96 -5.28
N LEU A 90 -8.38 2.08 -4.12
CA LEU A 90 -8.11 1.24 -2.96
C LEU A 90 -8.38 -0.23 -3.25
N ARG A 91 -9.51 -0.53 -3.91
CA ARG A 91 -9.86 -1.89 -4.32
C ARG A 91 -8.81 -2.48 -5.25
N ALA A 92 -8.35 -1.70 -6.23
CA ALA A 92 -7.30 -2.12 -7.15
C ALA A 92 -5.97 -2.37 -6.42
N ALA A 93 -5.57 -1.50 -5.49
CA ALA A 93 -4.33 -1.66 -4.72
C ALA A 93 -4.35 -2.92 -3.85
N PHE A 94 -5.47 -3.20 -3.19
CA PHE A 94 -5.64 -4.45 -2.43
C PHE A 94 -5.63 -5.69 -3.34
N ASN A 95 -6.25 -5.63 -4.52
CA ASN A 95 -6.19 -6.73 -5.48
C ASN A 95 -4.76 -6.95 -5.99
N ASP A 96 -4.00 -5.91 -6.28
CA ASP A 96 -2.61 -6.04 -6.72
C ASP A 96 -1.73 -6.70 -5.65
N ILE A 97 -1.91 -6.31 -4.38
CA ILE A 97 -1.23 -6.95 -3.25
C ILE A 97 -1.59 -8.43 -3.20
N TRP A 98 -2.88 -8.76 -3.32
CA TRP A 98 -3.35 -10.14 -3.27
C TRP A 98 -2.78 -11.01 -4.38
N GLU A 99 -2.82 -10.51 -5.61
CA GLU A 99 -2.26 -11.19 -6.78
C GLU A 99 -0.73 -11.33 -6.66
N ALA A 100 -0.02 -10.28 -6.25
CA ALA A 100 1.43 -10.32 -6.07
C ALA A 100 1.87 -11.27 -4.93
N CYS A 101 1.03 -11.41 -3.90
CA CYS A 101 1.20 -12.38 -2.83
C CYS A 101 0.77 -13.81 -3.22
N GLY A 102 0.39 -14.04 -4.48
CA GLY A 102 -0.03 -15.37 -4.97
C GLY A 102 -1.32 -15.86 -4.32
N LYS A 103 -2.22 -14.94 -3.96
CA LYS A 103 -3.48 -15.23 -3.27
C LYS A 103 -3.30 -16.01 -1.99
N ASN A 104 -2.28 -15.66 -1.22
CA ASN A 104 -1.89 -16.35 0.00
C ASN A 104 -1.87 -15.40 1.21
N GLN A 105 -2.69 -15.67 2.22
CA GLN A 105 -2.80 -14.84 3.41
C GLN A 105 -1.47 -14.71 4.17
N ALA A 106 -0.70 -15.79 4.28
CA ALA A 106 0.60 -15.73 4.97
C ALA A 106 1.61 -14.86 4.20
N ALA A 107 1.53 -14.81 2.86
CA ALA A 107 2.33 -13.90 2.06
C ALA A 107 1.93 -12.42 2.25
N VAL A 108 0.62 -12.13 2.35
CA VAL A 108 0.11 -10.79 2.73
C VAL A 108 0.62 -10.39 4.11
N ALA A 109 0.55 -11.31 5.08
CA ALA A 109 1.02 -11.07 6.45
C ALA A 109 2.53 -10.80 6.52
N ARG A 110 3.34 -11.47 5.68
CA ARG A 110 4.79 -11.22 5.59
C ARG A 110 5.13 -9.84 5.05
N VAL A 111 4.26 -9.23 4.26
CA VAL A 111 4.44 -7.85 3.77
C VAL A 111 3.65 -6.84 4.59
N HIS A 112 3.07 -7.26 5.72
CA HIS A 112 2.35 -6.41 6.68
C HIS A 112 1.13 -5.66 6.08
N ALA A 113 0.63 -6.09 4.92
CA ALA A 113 -0.53 -5.47 4.28
C ALA A 113 -1.85 -5.80 4.99
N ASP A 114 -1.87 -6.82 5.84
CA ASP A 114 -3.03 -7.24 6.63
C ASP A 114 -3.20 -6.44 7.94
N ARG A 115 -2.25 -5.58 8.30
CA ARG A 115 -2.26 -4.84 9.58
C ARG A 115 -2.89 -3.47 9.39
N PHE A 116 -4.19 -3.37 9.65
CA PHE A 116 -4.93 -2.13 9.58
C PHE A 116 -4.59 -1.21 10.75
N SER A 117 -4.49 0.10 10.51
CA SER A 117 -4.20 1.09 11.57
C SER A 117 -5.10 2.33 11.54
N GLY A 118 -5.90 2.53 10.50
CA GLY A 118 -6.93 3.57 10.48
C GLY A 118 -7.36 3.98 9.07
N ASP A 119 -8.57 4.52 8.94
CA ASP A 119 -9.14 4.98 7.67
C ASP A 119 -9.82 6.35 7.77
N TRP A 120 -10.86 6.49 8.59
CA TRP A 120 -11.67 7.70 8.72
C TRP A 120 -11.77 8.15 10.17
N VAL A 121 -11.18 9.30 10.45
CA VAL A 121 -11.32 10.02 11.70
C VAL A 121 -11.29 11.51 11.40
N VAL A 122 -12.37 12.21 11.76
CA VAL A 122 -12.47 13.66 11.59
C VAL A 122 -11.63 14.34 12.67
N ARG A 123 -10.47 14.85 12.27
CA ARG A 123 -9.50 15.50 13.16
C ARG A 123 -8.56 16.41 12.38
N PRO A 124 -7.96 17.42 13.03
CA PRO A 124 -6.86 18.14 12.42
C PRO A 124 -5.63 17.23 12.21
N ILE A 125 -4.73 17.67 11.33
CA ILE A 125 -3.37 17.16 11.25
C ILE A 125 -2.70 17.36 12.61
N ARG A 126 -1.91 16.38 13.06
CA ARG A 126 -1.24 16.42 14.35
C ARG A 126 -0.32 17.65 14.42
N GLY A 127 -0.58 18.54 15.39
CA GLY A 127 0.19 19.75 15.60
C GLY A 127 -0.25 20.96 14.76
N GLY A 128 -1.44 20.92 14.13
CA GLY A 128 -1.99 22.04 13.37
C GLY A 128 -3.52 22.11 13.44
N SER A 129 -4.11 22.98 12.61
CA SER A 129 -5.57 23.19 12.51
C SER A 129 -6.18 22.72 11.17
N THR A 130 -5.34 22.44 10.16
CA THR A 130 -5.79 21.92 8.87
C THR A 130 -6.39 20.52 9.03
N PRO A 131 -7.55 20.22 8.43
CA PRO A 131 -8.12 18.87 8.49
C PRO A 131 -7.17 17.82 7.91
N SER A 132 -7.00 16.72 8.63
CA SER A 132 -6.27 15.54 8.12
C SER A 132 -6.98 14.93 6.92
N MET A 133 -6.25 14.25 6.04
CA MET A 133 -6.86 13.48 4.94
C MET A 133 -7.68 12.28 5.43
N HIS A 134 -7.44 11.82 6.66
CA HIS A 134 -8.36 10.92 7.34
C HIS A 134 -9.72 11.55 7.62
N SER A 135 -9.85 12.88 7.73
CA SER A 135 -11.17 13.52 7.93
C SER A 135 -12.05 13.36 6.71
N PHE A 136 -11.44 13.35 5.52
CA PHE A 136 -12.13 13.15 4.25
C PHE A 136 -12.21 11.67 3.82
N ALA A 137 -11.74 10.75 4.66
CA ALA A 137 -11.53 9.32 4.33
C ALA A 137 -10.79 9.14 2.99
N LEU A 138 -9.79 10.00 2.74
CA LEU A 138 -8.91 9.92 1.58
C LEU A 138 -7.54 9.39 1.95
N ALA A 139 -7.40 8.83 3.15
CA ALA A 139 -6.18 8.22 3.65
C ALA A 139 -6.48 6.89 4.34
N ILE A 140 -5.47 6.01 4.33
CA ILE A 140 -5.45 4.76 5.08
C ILE A 140 -4.06 4.60 5.71
N ASP A 141 -4.05 4.17 6.96
CA ASP A 141 -2.85 3.80 7.70
C ASP A 141 -2.73 2.27 7.77
N LEU A 142 -1.54 1.76 7.45
CA LEU A 142 -1.19 0.36 7.56
C LEU A 142 0.04 0.16 8.47
N ASP A 143 -0.03 -0.82 9.35
CA ASP A 143 1.03 -1.29 10.23
C ASP A 143 1.75 -0.16 11.00
N ALA A 144 0.98 0.70 11.67
CA ALA A 144 1.52 1.83 12.45
C ALA A 144 2.61 1.42 13.47
N GLY A 145 2.51 0.21 14.02
CA GLY A 145 3.49 -0.33 14.97
C GLY A 145 4.89 -0.50 14.39
N SER A 146 5.01 -0.97 13.14
CA SER A 146 6.32 -1.10 12.46
C SER A 146 6.65 0.10 11.57
N ASN A 147 5.74 1.07 11.45
CA ASN A 147 5.89 2.28 10.64
C ASN A 147 5.58 3.57 11.43
N PRO A 148 6.19 3.80 12.61
CA PRO A 148 5.83 4.92 13.46
C PRO A 148 6.13 6.28 12.81
N LEU A 149 5.24 7.25 13.05
CA LEU A 149 5.33 8.61 12.50
C LEU A 149 6.65 9.31 12.87
N GLY A 150 7.44 9.65 11.87
CA GLY A 150 8.72 10.35 11.98
C GLY A 150 9.94 9.44 12.16
N ALA A 151 9.77 8.11 12.12
CA ALA A 151 10.90 7.19 12.20
C ALA A 151 11.77 7.21 10.93
N LEU A 152 13.06 6.97 11.13
CA LEU A 152 14.04 6.87 10.06
C LEU A 152 14.01 5.50 9.39
N GLU A 153 13.80 4.45 10.20
CA GLU A 153 13.69 3.06 9.78
C GLU A 153 12.27 2.56 10.02
N THR A 154 11.67 1.99 8.98
CA THR A 154 10.27 1.55 8.96
C THR A 154 10.15 0.31 8.09
N PHE A 155 9.16 -0.54 8.34
CA PHE A 155 8.93 -1.75 7.54
C PHE A 155 8.62 -1.42 6.07
N PHE A 156 7.80 -0.40 5.85
CA PHE A 156 7.57 0.14 4.52
C PHE A 156 8.70 1.08 4.14
N MET A 157 9.33 0.75 3.00
CA MET A 157 10.42 1.51 2.39
C MET A 157 10.08 1.80 0.92
N PRO A 158 10.76 2.75 0.27
CA PRO A 158 10.63 2.95 -1.17
C PRO A 158 10.79 1.63 -1.93
N GLY A 159 9.76 1.27 -2.70
CA GLY A 159 9.79 0.05 -3.51
C GLY A 159 9.39 -1.25 -2.80
N SER A 160 8.96 -1.19 -1.53
CA SER A 160 8.27 -2.32 -0.90
C SER A 160 7.00 -2.68 -1.67
N LEU A 161 6.52 -3.93 -1.54
CA LEU A 161 5.37 -4.39 -2.32
C LEU A 161 4.13 -3.52 -2.07
N VAL A 162 3.79 -3.27 -0.80
CA VAL A 162 2.65 -2.43 -0.42
C VAL A 162 2.77 -1.03 -1.03
N VAL A 163 3.93 -0.39 -0.87
CA VAL A 163 4.16 0.96 -1.40
C VAL A 163 3.99 0.99 -2.92
N LYS A 164 4.56 0.02 -3.64
CA LYS A 164 4.42 -0.08 -5.10
C LYS A 164 2.96 -0.24 -5.53
N CYS A 165 2.21 -1.15 -4.92
CA CYS A 165 0.80 -1.40 -5.28
C CYS A 165 -0.07 -0.15 -5.05
N PHE A 166 0.13 0.56 -3.94
CA PHE A 166 -0.59 1.80 -3.66
C PHE A 166 -0.21 2.92 -4.65
N GLU A 167 1.08 3.15 -4.89
CA GLU A 167 1.56 4.20 -5.80
C GLU A 167 1.15 3.95 -7.25
N GLN A 168 1.18 2.70 -7.71
CA GLN A 168 0.69 2.30 -9.04
C GLN A 168 -0.79 2.62 -9.26
N ARG A 169 -1.57 2.70 -8.18
CA ARG A 169 -2.99 3.05 -8.24
C ARG A 169 -3.26 4.52 -7.94
N GLY A 170 -2.23 5.36 -7.80
CA GLY A 170 -2.37 6.82 -7.65
C GLY A 170 -2.35 7.32 -6.21
N PHE A 171 -2.13 6.45 -5.22
CA PHE A 171 -1.90 6.91 -3.85
C PHE A 171 -0.52 7.56 -3.71
N ILE A 172 -0.45 8.58 -2.86
CA ILE A 172 0.79 9.18 -2.40
C ILE A 172 1.14 8.58 -1.05
N TRP A 173 2.36 8.05 -0.93
CA TRP A 173 2.87 7.47 0.30
C TRP A 173 3.57 8.53 1.18
N GLY A 174 3.18 8.60 2.46
CA GLY A 174 3.69 9.58 3.42
C GLY A 174 5.16 9.38 3.82
N GLY A 175 5.73 8.19 3.56
CA GLY A 175 7.16 7.94 3.75
C GLY A 175 8.07 8.80 2.87
N ARG A 176 7.54 9.44 1.82
CA ARG A 176 8.29 10.36 0.93
C ARG A 176 8.28 11.82 1.37
N TRP A 177 7.58 12.19 2.44
CA TRP A 177 7.52 13.59 2.87
C TRP A 177 8.90 14.09 3.31
N LYS A 178 9.30 15.27 2.84
CA LYS A 178 10.62 15.86 3.11
C LYS A 178 10.82 16.29 4.57
N GLY A 179 9.72 16.57 5.28
CA GLY A 179 9.73 16.89 6.70
C GLY A 179 9.58 15.64 7.56
N ARG A 180 8.52 15.61 8.37
CA ARG A 180 8.18 14.44 9.19
C ARG A 180 7.60 13.34 8.31
N ARG A 181 8.36 12.27 8.07
CA ARG A 181 7.91 11.09 7.29
C ARG A 181 6.79 10.36 8.01
N ASP A 182 5.86 9.81 7.24
CA ASP A 182 4.74 9.04 7.76
C ASP A 182 4.59 7.73 6.96
N ALA A 183 5.36 6.71 7.34
CA ALA A 183 5.47 5.48 6.55
C ALA A 183 4.22 4.60 6.61
N MET A 184 3.38 4.73 7.64
CA MET A 184 2.09 4.02 7.71
C MET A 184 1.05 4.60 6.74
N HIS A 185 1.20 5.88 6.38
CA HIS A 185 0.14 6.68 5.73
C HIS A 185 0.17 6.62 4.21
N PHE A 186 -0.98 6.30 3.62
CA PHE A 186 -1.24 6.35 2.18
C PHE A 186 -2.45 7.23 1.93
N GLN A 187 -2.33 8.21 1.03
CA GLN A 187 -3.43 9.12 0.71
C GLN A 187 -3.73 9.21 -0.78
N TYR A 188 -5.01 9.23 -1.14
CA TYR A 188 -5.48 9.43 -2.52
C TYR A 188 -5.68 10.91 -2.85
N VAL A 189 -4.68 11.71 -2.49
CA VAL A 189 -4.64 13.16 -2.69
C VAL A 189 -3.19 13.59 -2.85
N ARG A 190 -2.95 14.55 -3.74
CA ARG A 190 -1.64 15.16 -3.93
C ARG A 190 -1.40 16.24 -2.89
N VAL A 191 -0.17 16.31 -2.40
CA VAL A 191 0.26 17.41 -1.52
C VAL A 191 0.27 18.72 -2.33
N GLY A 192 -0.36 19.75 -1.81
CA GLY A 192 -0.55 21.08 -2.45
C GLY A 192 -2.00 21.56 -2.38
#